data_AF-A0A9P4H061-F1
#
_entry.id   AF-A0A9P4H061-F1
#
_cell.length_a   1.000
_cell.length_b   1.000
_cell.length_c   1.000
_cell.angle_alpha   90.00
_cell.angle_beta   90.00
_cell.angle_gamma   90.00
#
_symmetry.space_group_name_H-M   'P 1'
#
loop_
_entity.id
_entity.type
_entity.pdbx_description
1 polymer ?
#
loop_
_entity_poly.entity_id
_entity_poly.type
_entity_poly.pdbx_seq_one_letter_code
_entity_poly.pdbx_strand_id
1 'polypeptide(L)'
;SMKLINLTILAFVAIASANGGPPQTCEQCRVAPDKNHCDMTTSCTYVWGHNAPGPAPYYCACHVGCAKDATNAEIQWRLPWFGSNGDPSQQGRVFVKPGVECNTLCDEWYLGKDWCKEVAEKPACM
;
A
#
# COMPACT_ATOMS: atom_id res chain seq x y z
N SER A 1 -5.39 -58.25 42.44
CA SER A 1 -5.53 -57.63 41.10
C SER A 1 -5.88 -56.17 41.24
N MET A 2 -4.98 -55.26 40.91
CA MET A 2 -5.24 -53.81 40.89
C MET A 2 -4.89 -53.30 39.49
N LYS A 3 -5.90 -52.85 38.73
CA LYS A 3 -5.76 -52.41 37.33
C LYS A 3 -5.30 -50.96 37.29
N LEU A 4 -4.23 -50.69 36.53
CA LEU A 4 -3.77 -49.35 36.17
C LEU A 4 -4.85 -48.64 35.34
N ILE A 5 -5.15 -47.38 35.69
CA ILE A 5 -5.95 -46.47 34.87
C ILE A 5 -4.97 -45.63 34.06
N ASN A 6 -4.86 -45.91 32.75
CA ASN A 6 -4.09 -45.12 31.80
C ASN A 6 -4.84 -43.83 31.47
N LEU A 7 -4.35 -42.70 31.96
CA LEU A 7 -4.86 -41.38 31.63
C LEU A 7 -4.24 -40.91 30.30
N THR A 8 -4.99 -40.98 29.21
CA THR A 8 -4.57 -40.48 27.90
C THR A 8 -4.92 -38.99 27.81
N ILE A 9 -3.90 -38.12 27.79
CA ILE A 9 -4.07 -36.67 27.62
C ILE A 9 -4.25 -36.40 26.12
N LEU A 10 -5.47 -36.02 25.71
CA LEU A 10 -5.72 -35.49 24.37
C LEU A 10 -5.27 -34.02 24.32
N ALA A 11 -4.17 -33.76 23.60
CA ALA A 11 -3.75 -32.40 23.26
C ALA A 11 -4.59 -31.87 22.09
N PHE A 12 -5.39 -30.83 22.33
CA PHE A 12 -6.07 -30.09 21.28
C PHE A 12 -5.09 -29.09 20.63
N VAL A 13 -4.73 -29.33 19.37
CA VAL A 13 -3.98 -28.37 18.55
C VAL A 13 -4.98 -27.38 17.97
N ALA A 14 -5.01 -26.16 18.50
CA ALA A 14 -5.78 -25.06 17.90
C ALA A 14 -5.05 -24.59 16.63
N ILE A 15 -5.61 -24.92 15.46
CA ILE A 15 -5.15 -24.37 14.18
C ILE A 15 -5.76 -22.97 14.08
N ALA A 16 -4.96 -21.94 14.32
CA ALA A 16 -5.36 -20.56 14.04
C ALA A 16 -5.43 -20.37 12.53
N SER A 17 -6.64 -20.31 11.98
CA SER A 17 -6.87 -19.86 10.60
C SER A 17 -6.47 -18.39 10.51
N ALA A 18 -5.34 -18.10 9.86
CA ALA A 18 -5.05 -16.75 9.40
C ALA A 18 -6.09 -16.37 8.35
N ASN A 19 -7.10 -15.59 8.74
CA ASN A 19 -8.00 -14.92 7.82
C ASN A 19 -7.15 -13.92 7.00
N GLY A 20 -6.52 -14.39 5.94
CA GLY A 20 -5.99 -13.54 4.90
C GLY A 20 -7.18 -12.80 4.29
N GLY A 21 -7.35 -11.53 4.64
CA GLY A 21 -8.23 -10.64 3.89
C GLY A 21 -7.88 -10.68 2.39
N PRO A 22 -8.78 -10.22 1.51
CA PRO A 22 -8.52 -10.23 0.08
C PRO A 22 -7.14 -9.61 -0.21
N PRO A 23 -6.36 -10.18 -1.17
CA PRO A 23 -5.06 -9.65 -1.53
C PRO A 23 -5.17 -8.15 -1.77
N GLN A 24 -4.42 -7.35 -1.01
CA GLN A 24 -4.38 -5.91 -1.19
C GLN A 24 -3.71 -5.65 -2.54
N THR A 25 -4.51 -5.40 -3.58
CA THR A 25 -4.02 -5.12 -4.92
C THR A 25 -3.80 -3.63 -5.08
N CYS A 26 -2.57 -3.25 -5.42
CA CYS A 26 -2.18 -1.88 -5.72
C CYS A 26 -2.27 -1.74 -7.23
N GLU A 27 -3.39 -1.22 -7.71
CA GLU A 27 -3.69 -1.20 -9.13
C GLU A 27 -2.69 -0.32 -9.89
N GLN A 28 -2.06 -0.89 -10.91
CA GLN A 28 -1.02 -0.24 -11.69
C GLN A 28 -1.60 0.50 -12.90
N CYS A 29 -0.96 1.61 -13.26
CA CYS A 29 -1.17 2.30 -14.53
C CYS A 29 -0.14 1.84 -15.58
N ARG A 30 -0.34 2.22 -16.84
CA ARG A 30 0.65 2.00 -17.90
C ARG A 30 0.94 3.30 -18.64
N VAL A 31 2.22 3.62 -18.87
CA VAL A 31 2.61 4.88 -19.52
C VAL A 31 2.11 5.07 -20.96
N ALA A 32 1.67 4.00 -21.63
CA ALA A 32 1.08 4.10 -22.97
C ALA A 32 -0.22 4.94 -22.92
N PRO A 33 -0.39 5.93 -23.82
CA PRO A 33 -1.51 6.88 -23.74
C PRO A 33 -2.90 6.25 -23.64
N ASP A 34 -3.15 5.16 -24.36
CA ASP A 34 -4.43 4.43 -24.38
C ASP A 34 -4.60 3.42 -23.23
N LYS A 35 -3.62 3.35 -22.33
CA LYS A 35 -3.56 2.41 -21.20
C LYS A 35 -3.19 3.08 -19.87
N ASN A 36 -3.00 4.40 -19.87
CA ASN A 36 -2.65 5.18 -18.68
C ASN A 36 -3.76 5.10 -17.64
N HIS A 37 -4.98 5.40 -18.06
CA HIS A 37 -6.20 5.36 -17.23
C HIS A 37 -6.12 6.16 -15.93
N CYS A 38 -5.06 6.91 -15.65
CA CYS A 38 -5.02 7.83 -14.52
C CYS A 38 -5.96 9.01 -14.78
N ASP A 39 -6.53 9.55 -13.71
CA ASP A 39 -7.29 10.80 -13.82
C ASP A 39 -6.36 11.97 -14.17
N MET A 40 -6.89 13.03 -14.79
CA MET A 40 -6.11 14.20 -15.21
C MET A 40 -5.41 14.92 -14.04
N THR A 41 -5.93 14.77 -12.82
CA THR A 41 -5.33 15.30 -11.58
C THR A 41 -4.18 14.43 -11.04
N THR A 42 -3.79 13.38 -11.78
CA THR A 42 -2.74 12.44 -11.38
C THR A 42 -1.74 12.22 -12.51
N SER A 43 -0.65 11.53 -12.22
CA SER A 43 0.36 11.18 -13.21
C SER A 43 0.83 9.74 -13.04
N CYS A 44 0.82 8.97 -14.12
CA CYS A 44 1.34 7.60 -14.10
C CYS A 44 2.86 7.63 -13.88
N THR A 45 3.29 7.20 -12.70
CA THR A 45 4.63 7.44 -12.16
C THR A 45 5.31 6.12 -11.85
N TYR A 46 6.56 5.98 -12.31
CA TYR A 46 7.42 4.85 -11.97
C TYR A 46 7.83 4.91 -10.50
N VAL A 47 7.62 3.82 -9.77
CA VAL A 47 7.99 3.70 -8.36
C VAL A 47 9.41 3.19 -8.23
N TRP A 48 10.34 4.06 -7.88
CA TRP A 48 11.71 3.67 -7.57
C TRP A 48 11.81 2.97 -6.20
N GLY A 49 12.86 2.16 -5.99
CA GLY A 49 13.13 1.51 -4.69
C GLY A 49 12.31 0.25 -4.41
N HIS A 50 11.65 -0.32 -5.43
CA HIS A 50 10.96 -1.61 -5.34
C HIS A 50 11.96 -2.73 -5.06
N ASN A 51 11.72 -3.50 -3.99
CA ASN A 51 12.63 -4.56 -3.53
C ASN A 51 12.19 -5.97 -3.96
N ALA A 52 11.03 -6.09 -4.60
CA ALA A 52 10.54 -7.38 -5.09
C ALA A 52 11.15 -7.75 -6.46
N PRO A 53 11.27 -9.05 -6.78
CA PRO A 53 11.76 -9.49 -8.08
C PRO A 53 10.78 -9.09 -9.20
N GLY A 54 11.26 -8.32 -10.18
CA GLY A 54 10.48 -7.86 -11.32
C GLY A 54 10.75 -6.40 -11.67
N PRO A 55 10.12 -5.87 -12.73
CA PRO A 55 10.13 -4.43 -12.99
C PRO A 55 9.35 -3.71 -11.88
N ALA A 56 9.83 -2.53 -11.48
CA ALA A 56 9.11 -1.74 -10.50
C ALA A 56 7.75 -1.28 -11.06
N PRO A 57 6.73 -1.14 -10.20
CA PRO A 57 5.38 -0.81 -10.63
C PRO A 57 5.27 0.66 -11.08
N TYR A 58 4.22 0.92 -11.84
CA TYR A 58 3.74 2.28 -12.13
C TYR A 58 2.40 2.49 -11.42
N TYR A 59 2.23 3.61 -10.73
CA TYR A 59 0.98 3.97 -10.07
C TYR A 59 0.52 5.38 -10.47
N CYS A 60 -0.77 5.66 -10.37
CA CYS A 60 -1.31 7.00 -10.54
C CYS A 60 -0.97 7.82 -9.29
N ALA A 61 -0.01 8.72 -9.43
CA ALA A 61 0.44 9.60 -8.36
C ALA A 61 -0.37 10.88 -8.32
N CYS A 62 -0.83 11.25 -7.12
CA CYS A 62 -1.46 12.53 -6.87
C CYS A 62 -0.47 13.69 -7.03
N HIS A 63 -1.02 14.89 -7.19
CA HIS A 63 -0.23 16.09 -6.97
C HIS A 63 0.37 16.10 -5.56
N VAL A 64 1.54 16.71 -5.49
CA VAL A 64 2.33 17.00 -4.30
C VAL A 64 1.43 17.63 -3.22
N GLY A 65 1.19 16.90 -2.12
CA GLY A 65 0.39 17.36 -0.97
C GLY A 65 -1.12 17.09 -1.10
N CYS A 66 -1.53 16.32 -2.10
CA CYS A 66 -2.91 15.95 -2.34
C CYS A 66 -3.17 14.46 -2.13
N ALA A 67 -4.42 14.16 -1.76
CA ALA A 67 -5.00 12.85 -1.56
C ALA A 67 -6.39 12.80 -2.22
N LYS A 68 -7.00 11.61 -2.21
CA LYS A 68 -8.42 11.42 -2.54
C LYS A 68 -9.17 11.24 -1.24
N ASP A 69 -9.73 12.30 -0.65
CA ASP A 69 -10.55 12.24 0.58
C ASP A 69 -10.03 11.18 1.59
N ALA A 70 -9.09 11.59 2.44
CA ALA A 70 -8.08 10.79 3.17
C ALA A 70 -8.52 9.50 3.89
N THR A 71 -9.81 9.19 3.95
CA THR A 71 -10.40 8.10 4.73
C THR A 71 -10.42 6.74 4.02
N ASN A 72 -10.26 6.66 2.69
CA ASN A 72 -10.41 5.40 1.98
C ASN A 72 -9.07 4.75 1.58
N ALA A 73 -8.58 3.84 2.42
CA ALA A 73 -7.35 3.06 2.18
C ALA A 73 -7.47 1.99 1.08
N GLU A 74 -8.65 1.71 0.53
CA GLU A 74 -8.80 0.76 -0.57
C GLU A 74 -8.46 1.38 -1.93
N ILE A 75 -8.68 2.69 -2.06
CA ILE A 75 -8.52 3.43 -3.33
C ILE A 75 -7.26 4.29 -3.35
N GLN A 76 -6.64 4.53 -2.20
CA GLN A 76 -5.43 5.33 -2.08
C GLN A 76 -4.45 4.74 -1.08
N TRP A 77 -3.16 5.02 -1.26
CA TRP A 77 -2.11 4.57 -0.36
C TRP A 77 -0.86 5.44 -0.46
N ARG A 78 -0.05 5.39 0.60
CA ARG A 78 1.35 5.82 0.57
C ARG A 78 2.26 4.60 0.45
N LEU A 79 3.50 4.85 0.05
CA LEU A 79 4.57 3.83 0.06
C LEU A 79 5.56 4.14 1.19
N PRO A 80 6.07 3.11 1.90
CA PRO A 80 7.09 3.31 2.93
C PRO A 80 8.40 3.85 2.35
N TRP A 81 9.20 4.45 3.22
CA TRP A 81 10.52 4.98 2.88
C TRP A 81 11.57 3.87 2.85
N PHE A 82 12.03 3.54 1.64
CA PHE A 82 13.19 2.67 1.47
C PHE A 82 14.29 3.43 0.74
N GLY A 83 15.24 3.95 1.51
CA GLY A 83 16.48 4.50 1.00
C GLY A 83 17.57 4.30 2.04
N SER A 84 18.59 3.51 1.73
CA SER A 84 19.72 3.23 2.65
C SER A 84 20.69 4.42 2.78
N ASN A 85 20.67 5.37 1.83
CA ASN A 85 21.57 6.52 1.75
C ASN A 85 20.87 7.85 1.34
N GLY A 86 19.53 7.93 1.43
CA GLY A 86 18.80 9.18 1.16
C GLY A 86 18.28 9.42 -0.27
N ASP A 87 18.41 8.46 -1.20
CA ASP A 87 17.89 8.57 -2.59
C ASP A 87 16.65 7.69 -2.87
N PRO A 88 15.93 7.95 -3.98
CA PRO A 88 14.75 8.79 -4.03
C PRO A 88 13.55 8.12 -3.37
N SER A 89 13.05 8.84 -2.40
CA SER A 89 11.84 8.53 -1.68
C SER A 89 10.59 8.98 -2.43
N GLN A 90 9.51 8.19 -2.32
CA GLN A 90 8.16 8.58 -2.73
C GLN A 90 7.41 9.34 -1.61
N GLN A 91 8.10 9.80 -0.56
CA GLN A 91 7.45 10.16 0.71
C GLN A 91 6.39 11.23 0.49
N GLY A 92 5.23 10.91 1.08
CA GLY A 92 3.87 11.45 0.98
C GLY A 92 3.39 12.01 -0.35
N ARG A 93 3.96 11.48 -1.43
CA ARG A 93 3.13 11.24 -2.59
C ARG A 93 2.07 10.22 -2.21
N VAL A 94 0.82 10.56 -2.45
CA VAL A 94 -0.28 9.60 -2.41
C VAL A 94 -0.41 8.98 -3.79
N PHE A 95 -0.72 7.69 -3.82
CA PHE A 95 -1.05 6.94 -5.01
C PHE A 95 -2.50 6.50 -4.94
N VAL A 96 -3.16 6.44 -6.09
CA VAL A 96 -4.57 6.03 -6.20
C VAL A 96 -4.74 5.00 -7.31
N LYS A 97 -5.91 4.34 -7.32
CA LYS A 97 -6.32 3.50 -8.45
C LYS A 97 -6.46 4.34 -9.73
N PRO A 98 -6.29 3.73 -10.92
CA PRO A 98 -6.64 4.38 -12.18
C PRO A 98 -8.08 4.93 -12.16
N GLY A 99 -8.27 6.12 -12.74
CA GLY A 99 -9.55 6.82 -12.83
C GLY A 99 -9.98 7.58 -11.58
N VAL A 100 -9.19 7.52 -10.51
CA VAL A 100 -9.49 8.23 -9.26
C VAL A 100 -8.90 9.64 -9.31
N GLU A 101 -9.77 10.64 -9.24
CA GLU A 101 -9.39 12.04 -9.03
C GLU A 101 -8.65 12.21 -7.68
N CYS A 102 -7.55 12.96 -7.68
CA CYS A 102 -6.69 13.17 -6.50
C CYS A 102 -6.12 14.60 -6.42
N ASN A 103 -6.96 15.53 -5.99
CA ASN A 103 -6.67 16.96 -5.91
C ASN A 103 -7.11 17.60 -4.57
N THR A 104 -7.46 16.79 -3.57
CA THR A 104 -7.82 17.29 -2.24
C THR A 104 -6.56 17.48 -1.41
N LEU A 105 -6.33 18.68 -0.86
CA LEU A 105 -5.18 18.92 0.02
C LEU A 105 -5.26 18.05 1.27
N CYS A 106 -4.11 17.50 1.63
CA CYS A 106 -3.91 16.79 2.89
C CYS A 106 -3.93 17.76 4.08
N ASP A 107 -4.27 17.26 5.27
CA ASP A 107 -4.39 18.07 6.50
C ASP A 107 -3.05 18.76 6.84
N GLU A 108 -1.96 17.99 6.73
CA GLU A 108 -0.60 18.45 7.02
C GLU A 108 0.26 18.57 5.74
N TRP A 109 -0.31 19.11 4.66
CA TRP A 109 0.35 19.24 3.34
C TRP A 109 1.70 19.99 3.36
N TYR A 110 1.98 20.77 4.41
CA TYR A 110 3.18 21.59 4.56
C TYR A 110 4.37 20.88 5.26
N LEU A 111 4.20 19.64 5.73
CA LEU A 111 5.25 18.92 6.48
C LEU A 111 6.32 18.25 5.59
N GLY A 112 6.41 18.62 4.31
CA GLY A 112 7.39 18.08 3.38
C GLY A 112 7.23 16.57 3.25
N LYS A 113 8.24 15.78 3.59
CA LYS A 113 8.22 14.31 3.50
C LYS A 113 7.05 13.65 4.27
N ASP A 114 6.52 14.36 5.27
CA ASP A 114 5.51 13.88 6.21
C ASP A 114 4.09 14.37 5.89
N TRP A 115 3.89 15.08 4.78
CA TRP A 115 2.55 15.33 4.22
C TRP A 115 1.71 14.05 4.03
N CYS A 116 0.39 14.21 4.10
CA CYS A 116 -0.59 13.15 3.82
C CYS A 116 -0.43 11.91 4.72
N LYS A 117 0.02 12.07 5.97
CA LYS A 117 0.21 10.97 6.93
C LYS A 117 -1.11 10.31 7.36
N GLU A 118 -2.22 11.01 7.17
CA GLU A 118 -3.56 10.48 7.31
C GLU A 118 -3.86 9.36 6.29
N VAL A 119 -3.13 9.30 5.16
CA VAL A 119 -3.19 8.18 4.22
C VAL A 119 -2.28 7.05 4.67
N ALA A 120 -2.86 5.86 4.80
CA ALA A 120 -2.14 4.67 5.23
C ALA A 120 -1.02 4.25 4.24
N GLU A 121 0.12 3.84 4.79
CA GLU A 121 1.17 3.19 4.02
C GLU A 121 0.80 1.74 3.69
N LYS A 122 1.11 1.30 2.47
CA LYS A 122 0.97 -0.09 2.04
C LYS A 122 2.33 -0.67 1.62
N PRO A 123 3.09 -1.25 2.56
CA PRO A 123 4.37 -1.88 2.25
C PRO A 123 4.27 -3.03 1.23
N ALA A 124 3.12 -3.69 1.14
CA ALA A 124 2.88 -4.74 0.14
C ALA A 124 2.83 -4.22 -1.31
N CYS A 125 2.75 -2.89 -1.52
CA CYS A 125 2.82 -2.27 -2.84
C CYS A 125 4.25 -1.90 -3.28
N MET A 126 5.24 -2.12 -2.41
CA MET A 126 6.68 -1.87 -2.63
C MET A 126 7.46 -3.11 -3.02
#